data_AF-A0A7S1UNA8-F1
#
_entry.id   AF-A0A7S1UNA8-F1
#
_cell.length_a   1.000
_cell.length_b   1.000
_cell.length_c   1.000
_cell.angle_alpha   90.00
_cell.angle_beta   90.00
_cell.angle_gamma   90.00
#
_symmetry.space_group_name_H-M   'P 1'
#
loop_
_entity.id
_entity.type
_entity.pdbx_description
1 polymer ?
#
loop_
_entity_poly.entity_id
_entity_poly.type
_entity_poly.pdbx_seq_one_letter_code
_entity_poly.pdbx_strand_id
1 'polypeptide(L)'
;MNNHHQARVTKLSLRDALLRVTRLAFTKSPCPIIPKALYKTVRIMPAPLGKTFVGFDKKYLVEALQRHVEERKKGSMEGTAAPSFDDLPLLLEGESELAVSLSDYRGKPLALFFGSYTSSAFRDGAGRIQSIYDAHKGDNINFLYIYPSEAHPTDGWKIESNEKEGISFRRPRTMEEKFHLAKTAKDAYNLTMPIAVDTLDDATDEAYGAMPVRCYVIDHDGIVKYQGKRGPFGFDIDAWEAAIQRALADR
;
A
#
# COMPACT_ATOMS: atom_id res chain seq x y z
N MET A 1 38.47 -1.76 -33.09
CA MET A 1 37.12 -2.15 -33.55
C MET A 1 36.28 -2.43 -32.30
N ASN A 2 35.57 -1.43 -31.77
CA ASN A 2 34.70 -1.58 -30.60
C ASN A 2 33.24 -1.53 -31.06
N ASN A 3 32.51 -2.64 -30.88
CA ASN A 3 31.07 -2.72 -31.13
C ASN A 3 30.31 -2.39 -29.83
N HIS A 4 29.79 -1.17 -29.73
CA HIS A 4 28.73 -0.84 -28.78
C HIS A 4 27.36 -1.19 -29.39
N HIS A 5 26.69 -2.21 -28.83
CA HIS A 5 25.26 -2.41 -29.05
C HIS A 5 24.47 -1.40 -28.22
N GLN A 6 24.14 -0.26 -28.82
CA GLN A 6 23.11 0.64 -28.28
C GLN A 6 21.73 0.04 -28.55
N ALA A 7 21.01 -0.33 -27.49
CA ALA A 7 19.61 -0.71 -27.58
C ALA A 7 18.78 0.47 -28.11
N ARG A 8 18.07 0.28 -29.23
CA ARG A 8 17.16 1.28 -29.81
C ARG A 8 16.01 1.57 -28.84
N VAL A 9 16.10 2.71 -28.14
CA VAL A 9 14.98 3.27 -27.36
C VAL A 9 13.88 3.70 -28.33
N THR A 10 12.79 2.94 -28.38
CA THR A 10 11.60 3.33 -29.15
C THR A 10 10.77 4.31 -28.33
N LYS A 11 10.73 5.58 -28.75
CA LYS A 11 9.78 6.59 -28.24
C LYS A 11 8.36 6.10 -28.55
N LEU A 12 7.65 5.61 -27.53
CA LEU A 12 6.25 5.23 -27.64
C LEU A 12 5.40 6.41 -27.15
N SER A 13 4.46 6.90 -27.96
CA SER A 13 3.55 7.94 -27.50
C SER A 13 2.64 7.39 -26.39
N LEU A 14 2.19 8.25 -25.47
CA LEU A 14 1.24 7.86 -24.42
C LEU A 14 0.01 7.14 -25.01
N ARG A 15 -0.43 7.59 -26.20
CA ARG A 15 -1.52 7.01 -26.97
C ARG A 15 -1.24 5.57 -27.41
N ASP A 16 -0.02 5.27 -27.86
CA ASP A 16 0.38 3.94 -28.31
C ASP A 16 0.60 2.97 -27.14
N ALA A 17 1.06 3.47 -25.99
CA ALA A 17 1.14 2.70 -24.75
C ALA A 17 -0.26 2.32 -24.26
N LEU A 18 -1.19 3.28 -24.21
CA LEU A 18 -2.60 3.05 -23.91
C LEU A 18 -3.21 2.03 -24.87
N LEU A 19 -3.06 2.20 -26.18
CA LEU A 19 -3.62 1.29 -27.19
C LEU A 19 -3.13 -0.15 -27.05
N ARG A 20 -1.86 -0.35 -26.68
CA ARG A 20 -1.30 -1.69 -26.45
C ARG A 20 -1.78 -2.33 -25.15
N VAL A 21 -1.86 -1.58 -24.06
CA VAL A 21 -2.43 -2.05 -22.78
C VAL A 21 -3.91 -2.41 -22.96
N THR A 22 -4.63 -1.58 -23.72
CA THR A 22 -6.03 -1.83 -24.09
C THR A 22 -6.14 -3.15 -24.86
N ARG A 23 -5.33 -3.37 -25.91
CA ARG A 23 -5.33 -4.64 -26.67
C ARG A 23 -4.99 -5.87 -25.82
N LEU A 24 -4.04 -5.77 -24.88
CA LEU A 24 -3.67 -6.87 -23.99
C LEU A 24 -4.75 -7.20 -22.95
N ALA A 25 -5.49 -6.20 -22.45
CA ALA A 25 -6.62 -6.42 -21.54
C ALA A 25 -7.82 -7.09 -22.24
N PHE A 26 -7.99 -6.88 -23.55
CA PHE A 26 -9.11 -7.43 -24.33
C PHE A 26 -8.91 -8.86 -24.85
N THR A 27 -7.72 -9.47 -24.77
CA THR A 27 -7.53 -10.86 -25.21
C THR A 27 -8.01 -11.90 -24.18
N LYS A 28 -8.29 -11.50 -22.92
CA LYS A 28 -8.70 -12.43 -21.85
C LYS A 28 -10.12 -12.23 -21.30
N SER A 29 -10.86 -11.17 -21.64
CA SER A 29 -12.30 -11.04 -21.33
C SER A 29 -12.94 -9.83 -22.05
N PRO A 30 -14.09 -9.99 -22.73
CA PRO A 30 -14.76 -8.90 -23.44
C PRO A 30 -15.71 -8.16 -22.50
N CYS A 31 -15.19 -7.32 -21.59
CA CYS A 31 -16.03 -6.48 -20.74
C CYS A 31 -16.01 -5.00 -21.22
N PRO A 32 -17.10 -4.48 -21.81
CA PRO A 32 -17.14 -3.15 -22.45
C PRO A 32 -17.16 -1.97 -21.47
N ILE A 33 -17.14 -2.21 -20.16
CA ILE A 33 -17.11 -1.18 -19.10
C ILE A 33 -15.66 -0.72 -18.79
N ILE A 34 -14.68 -1.61 -19.04
CA ILE A 34 -13.24 -1.38 -18.83
C ILE A 34 -12.66 -0.19 -19.64
N PRO A 35 -13.03 0.07 -20.91
CA PRO A 35 -12.45 1.16 -21.71
C PRO A 35 -12.60 2.53 -21.05
N LYS A 36 -13.79 2.87 -20.51
CA LYS A 36 -14.02 4.20 -19.92
C LYS A 36 -13.34 4.37 -18.56
N ALA A 37 -13.30 3.31 -17.76
CA ALA A 37 -12.64 3.33 -16.45
C ALA A 37 -11.12 3.41 -16.59
N LEU A 38 -10.51 2.61 -17.47
CA LEU A 38 -9.07 2.63 -17.74
C LEU A 38 -8.63 3.97 -18.34
N TYR A 39 -9.42 4.53 -19.27
CA TYR A 39 -9.16 5.84 -19.87
C TYR A 39 -9.30 7.00 -18.87
N LYS A 40 -10.22 6.91 -17.89
CA LYS A 40 -10.30 7.85 -16.76
C LYS A 40 -9.11 7.69 -15.82
N THR A 41 -8.73 6.48 -15.44
CA THR A 41 -7.60 6.22 -14.51
C THR A 41 -6.28 6.74 -15.07
N VAL A 42 -6.00 6.55 -16.37
CA VAL A 42 -4.79 7.08 -17.01
C VAL A 42 -4.83 8.62 -17.15
N ARG A 43 -6.02 9.23 -17.17
CA ARG A 43 -6.20 10.69 -17.20
C ARG A 43 -6.15 11.35 -15.80
N ILE A 44 -6.35 10.56 -14.74
CA ILE A 44 -6.30 11.02 -13.33
C ILE A 44 -4.89 10.83 -12.74
N MET A 45 -4.06 9.96 -13.31
CA MET A 45 -2.62 10.09 -13.09
C MET A 45 -2.20 11.47 -13.59
N PRO A 46 -1.55 12.32 -12.77
CA PRO A 46 -1.02 13.56 -13.28
C PRO A 46 0.00 13.18 -14.34
N ALA A 47 -0.35 13.36 -15.61
CA ALA A 47 0.66 13.54 -16.62
C ALA A 47 1.52 14.70 -16.11
N PRO A 48 2.84 14.53 -15.87
CA PRO A 48 3.69 15.69 -15.74
C PRO A 48 3.65 16.33 -17.13
N LEU A 49 2.80 17.34 -17.29
CA LEU A 49 2.79 18.22 -18.44
C LEU A 49 4.23 18.70 -18.64
N GLY A 50 4.96 18.08 -19.58
CA GLY A 50 6.31 18.48 -19.96
C GLY A 50 7.47 17.56 -19.57
N LYS A 51 7.31 16.47 -18.81
CA LYS A 51 8.43 15.55 -18.54
C LYS A 51 8.37 14.30 -19.43
N THR A 52 9.38 14.13 -20.28
CA THR A 52 9.65 12.84 -20.95
C THR A 52 9.83 11.75 -19.90
N PHE A 53 8.97 10.73 -19.93
CA PHE A 53 9.12 9.53 -19.09
C PHE A 53 10.38 8.77 -19.55
N VAL A 54 11.47 8.85 -18.79
CA VAL A 54 12.71 8.08 -19.02
C VAL A 54 12.67 6.86 -18.10
N GLY A 55 12.87 5.66 -18.66
CA GLY A 55 13.09 4.44 -17.84
C GLY A 55 11.85 3.67 -17.39
N PHE A 56 10.80 3.56 -18.21
CA PHE A 56 9.66 2.69 -17.90
C PHE A 56 9.89 1.26 -18.40
N ASP A 57 9.94 0.29 -17.47
CA ASP A 57 9.68 -1.10 -17.82
C ASP A 57 8.15 -1.31 -17.91
N LYS A 58 7.69 -1.65 -19.12
CA LYS A 58 6.28 -1.81 -19.48
C LYS A 58 5.57 -2.88 -18.65
N LYS A 59 6.30 -3.86 -18.13
CA LYS A 59 5.74 -4.95 -17.32
C LYS A 59 5.13 -4.42 -16.02
N TYR A 60 5.84 -3.55 -15.31
CA TYR A 60 5.41 -3.05 -13.99
C TYR A 60 4.26 -2.04 -14.07
N LEU A 61 4.17 -1.27 -15.16
CA LEU A 61 3.00 -0.43 -15.39
C LEU A 61 1.72 -1.27 -15.55
N VAL A 62 1.82 -2.42 -16.23
CA VAL A 62 0.69 -3.34 -16.38
C VAL A 62 0.31 -3.96 -15.03
N GLU A 63 1.28 -4.40 -14.23
CA GLU A 63 1.04 -4.94 -12.89
C GLU A 63 0.40 -3.91 -11.95
N ALA A 64 0.91 -2.68 -11.92
CA ALA A 64 0.34 -1.60 -11.11
C ALA A 64 -1.08 -1.22 -11.55
N LEU A 65 -1.34 -1.18 -12.86
CA LEU A 65 -2.69 -0.94 -13.40
C LEU A 65 -3.63 -2.11 -13.09
N GLN A 66 -3.16 -3.36 -13.18
CA GLN A 66 -3.94 -4.54 -12.83
C GLN A 66 -4.33 -4.53 -11.36
N ARG A 67 -3.38 -4.26 -10.45
CA ARG A 67 -3.66 -4.10 -9.01
C ARG A 67 -4.71 -3.01 -8.78
N HIS A 68 -4.55 -1.84 -9.40
CA HIS A 68 -5.54 -0.76 -9.29
C HIS A 68 -6.94 -1.15 -9.81
N VAL A 69 -7.01 -1.99 -10.85
CA VAL A 69 -8.28 -2.50 -11.39
C VAL A 69 -8.91 -3.54 -10.45
N GLU A 70 -8.14 -4.49 -9.94
CA GLU A 70 -8.65 -5.50 -9.01
C GLU A 70 -9.07 -4.89 -7.67
N GLU A 71 -8.29 -3.95 -7.13
CA GLU A 71 -8.67 -3.15 -5.98
C GLU A 71 -9.93 -2.32 -6.26
N ARG A 72 -10.15 -1.85 -7.50
CA ARG A 72 -11.39 -1.17 -7.90
C ARG A 72 -12.62 -2.04 -7.84
N LYS A 73 -12.47 -3.35 -8.05
CA LYS A 73 -13.58 -4.31 -7.92
C LYS A 73 -13.92 -4.57 -6.46
N LYS A 74 -12.94 -4.48 -5.55
CA LYS A 74 -13.15 -4.51 -4.11
C LYS A 74 -13.88 -3.22 -3.72
N GLY A 75 -15.19 -3.32 -3.50
CA GLY A 75 -16.07 -2.23 -3.08
C GLY A 75 -15.73 -1.71 -1.68
N SER A 76 -16.67 -0.98 -1.07
CA SER A 76 -16.52 -0.64 0.36
C SER A 76 -16.66 -1.90 1.21
N MET A 77 -15.81 -2.06 2.20
CA MET A 77 -15.89 -3.07 3.25
C MET A 77 -16.59 -2.52 4.50
N GLU A 78 -16.92 -1.23 4.56
CA GLU A 78 -17.64 -0.67 5.71
C GLU A 78 -18.97 -1.39 5.93
N GLY A 79 -19.22 -1.79 7.18
CA GLY A 79 -20.38 -2.59 7.58
C GLY A 79 -20.23 -4.10 7.36
N THR A 80 -19.11 -4.58 6.82
CA THR A 80 -18.84 -6.01 6.64
C THR A 80 -17.80 -6.52 7.64
N ALA A 81 -17.74 -7.83 7.85
CA ALA A 81 -16.64 -8.45 8.57
C ALA A 81 -15.29 -8.09 7.91
N ALA A 82 -14.32 -7.71 8.72
CA ALA A 82 -12.97 -7.43 8.25
C ALA A 82 -12.31 -8.75 7.76
N PRO A 83 -11.56 -8.73 6.65
CA PRO A 83 -10.82 -9.91 6.21
C PRO A 83 -9.89 -10.42 7.32
N SER A 84 -9.93 -11.73 7.59
CA SER A 84 -9.02 -12.33 8.59
C SER A 84 -7.58 -12.23 8.13
N PHE A 85 -6.70 -12.07 9.11
CA PHE A 85 -5.27 -12.36 9.00
C PHE A 85 -4.90 -13.15 10.24
N ASP A 86 -4.01 -14.12 10.06
CA ASP A 86 -3.65 -15.08 11.09
C ASP A 86 -2.13 -15.22 11.12
N ASP A 87 -1.58 -15.33 12.32
CA ASP A 87 -0.16 -15.57 12.58
C ASP A 87 0.79 -14.58 11.86
N LEU A 88 0.41 -13.30 11.79
CA LEU A 88 1.31 -12.27 11.27
C LEU A 88 2.40 -11.97 12.29
N PRO A 89 3.68 -12.20 11.95
CA PRO A 89 4.75 -12.08 12.92
C PRO A 89 4.99 -10.60 13.27
N LEU A 90 5.06 -10.32 14.57
CA LEU A 90 5.30 -8.97 15.09
C LEU A 90 6.76 -8.58 14.88
N LEU A 91 7.00 -7.33 14.52
CA LEU A 91 8.34 -6.76 14.53
C LEU A 91 8.72 -6.41 15.98
N LEU A 92 9.53 -7.26 16.59
CA LEU A 92 10.21 -6.98 17.85
C LEU A 92 11.64 -6.51 17.57
N GLU A 93 12.49 -6.34 18.59
CA GLU A 93 13.93 -6.08 18.39
C GLU A 93 14.64 -7.31 17.79
N GLY A 94 14.30 -7.70 16.55
CA GLY A 94 14.78 -8.89 15.85
C GLY A 94 13.68 -9.64 15.09
N GLU A 95 14.01 -10.83 14.58
CA GLU A 95 13.00 -11.80 14.13
C GLU A 95 12.19 -12.27 15.36
N SER A 96 10.87 -12.26 15.24
CA SER A 96 9.96 -12.58 16.34
C SER A 96 9.21 -13.87 16.07
N GLU A 97 9.17 -14.74 17.07
CA GLU A 97 8.25 -15.88 17.11
C GLU A 97 6.83 -15.47 17.57
N LEU A 98 6.68 -14.27 18.14
CA LEU A 98 5.35 -13.73 18.46
C LEU A 98 4.67 -13.29 17.18
N ALA A 99 3.43 -13.75 17.03
CA ALA A 99 2.56 -13.41 15.93
C ALA A 99 1.21 -12.94 16.46
N VAL A 100 0.47 -12.23 15.60
CA VAL A 100 -0.87 -11.72 15.90
C VAL A 100 -1.84 -12.11 14.80
N SER A 101 -3.06 -12.40 15.24
CA SER A 101 -4.21 -12.70 14.40
C SER A 101 -5.28 -11.64 14.62
N LEU A 102 -6.17 -11.45 13.65
CA LEU A 102 -7.28 -10.50 13.80
C LEU A 102 -8.16 -10.83 15.01
N SER A 103 -8.28 -12.12 15.37
CA SER A 103 -9.01 -12.59 16.55
C SER A 103 -8.48 -12.05 17.88
N ASP A 104 -7.18 -11.76 17.96
CA ASP A 104 -6.53 -11.32 19.21
C ASP A 104 -6.98 -9.92 19.63
N TYR A 105 -7.56 -9.17 18.69
CA TYR A 105 -8.02 -7.80 18.89
C TYR A 105 -9.52 -7.70 19.19
N ARG A 106 -10.24 -8.82 19.34
CA ARG A 106 -11.68 -8.80 19.70
C ARG A 106 -11.91 -8.17 21.08
N GLY A 107 -13.10 -7.61 21.27
CA GLY A 107 -13.50 -6.96 22.52
C GLY A 107 -13.03 -5.49 22.66
N LYS A 108 -12.18 -4.99 21.76
CA LYS A 108 -11.89 -3.56 21.59
C LYS A 108 -11.85 -3.20 20.12
N PRO A 109 -12.13 -1.95 19.73
CA PRO A 109 -11.84 -1.50 18.37
C PRO A 109 -10.36 -1.67 18.03
N LEU A 110 -10.05 -1.84 16.75
CA LEU A 110 -8.69 -1.92 16.20
C LEU A 110 -8.52 -0.83 15.13
N ALA A 111 -7.60 0.09 15.39
CA ALA A 111 -7.08 1.04 14.43
C ALA A 111 -5.94 0.40 13.64
N LEU A 112 -6.17 0.18 12.35
CA LEU A 112 -5.26 -0.56 11.48
C LEU A 112 -4.68 0.36 10.42
N PHE A 113 -3.37 0.29 10.21
CA PHE A 113 -2.65 1.06 9.21
C PHE A 113 -1.80 0.16 8.32
N PHE A 114 -1.72 0.47 7.03
CA PHE A 114 -0.88 -0.20 6.05
C PHE A 114 -0.02 0.82 5.30
N GLY A 115 1.25 0.46 5.07
CA GLY A 115 2.20 1.26 4.29
C GLY A 115 3.59 0.65 4.27
N SER A 116 4.41 1.01 3.29
CA SER A 116 5.82 0.57 3.21
C SER A 116 6.76 1.74 2.99
N TYR A 117 8.06 1.55 3.28
CA TYR A 117 9.03 2.64 3.36
C TYR A 117 9.19 3.41 2.03
N THR A 118 9.14 2.69 0.91
CA THR A 118 9.25 3.30 -0.42
C THR A 118 8.03 4.11 -0.82
N SER A 119 6.92 4.09 -0.07
CA SER A 119 5.74 4.96 -0.30
C SER A 119 5.97 6.36 0.27
N SER A 120 5.95 7.39 -0.57
CA SER A 120 6.08 8.77 -0.09
C SER A 120 4.94 9.18 0.84
N ALA A 121 3.72 8.70 0.60
CA ALA A 121 2.58 9.00 1.47
C ALA A 121 2.74 8.39 2.88
N PHE A 122 3.38 7.23 3.00
CA PHE A 122 3.76 6.69 4.31
C PHE A 122 4.78 7.63 4.98
N ARG A 123 5.83 8.01 4.27
CA ARG A 123 6.90 8.85 4.79
C ARG A 123 6.42 10.23 5.24
N ASP A 124 5.57 10.86 4.45
CA ASP A 124 4.95 12.15 4.76
C ASP A 124 3.98 12.04 5.96
N GLY A 125 3.32 10.89 6.12
CA GLY A 125 2.32 10.64 7.17
C GLY A 125 2.84 10.02 8.46
N ALA A 126 4.03 9.43 8.47
CA ALA A 126 4.54 8.59 9.56
C ALA A 126 4.53 9.30 10.92
N GLY A 127 4.99 10.55 10.96
CA GLY A 127 5.00 11.36 12.19
C GLY A 127 3.58 11.62 12.74
N ARG A 128 2.60 11.86 11.84
CA ARG A 128 1.21 12.08 12.25
C ARG A 128 0.54 10.79 12.73
N ILE A 129 0.77 9.66 12.06
CA ILE A 129 0.29 8.34 12.49
C ILE A 129 0.82 8.02 13.90
N GLN A 130 2.13 8.21 14.11
CA GLN A 130 2.75 8.00 15.42
C GLN A 130 2.15 8.91 16.49
N SER A 131 1.87 10.17 16.16
CA SER A 131 1.23 11.12 17.08
C SER A 131 -0.20 10.69 17.47
N ILE A 132 -0.98 10.14 16.54
CA ILE A 132 -2.32 9.59 16.81
C ILE A 132 -2.21 8.40 17.77
N TYR A 133 -1.27 7.49 17.49
CA TYR A 133 -1.02 6.36 18.38
C TYR A 133 -0.64 6.82 19.79
N ASP A 134 0.30 7.77 19.92
CA ASP A 134 0.71 8.28 21.22
C ASP A 134 -0.42 8.94 22.01
N ALA A 135 -1.35 9.61 21.34
CA ALA A 135 -2.51 10.24 21.95
C ALA A 135 -3.55 9.23 22.46
N HIS A 136 -3.67 8.07 21.81
CA HIS A 136 -4.79 7.13 22.03
C HIS A 136 -4.38 5.72 22.50
N LYS A 137 -3.09 5.40 22.60
CA LYS A 137 -2.60 4.06 23.02
C LYS A 137 -2.99 3.66 24.44
N GLY A 138 -3.40 4.62 25.28
CA GLY A 138 -3.93 4.38 26.63
C GLY A 138 -5.45 4.23 26.69
N ASP A 139 -6.15 4.49 25.59
CA ASP A 139 -7.61 4.40 25.52
C ASP A 139 -8.07 2.94 25.28
N ASN A 140 -9.39 2.72 25.25
CA ASN A 140 -9.97 1.41 24.99
C ASN A 140 -9.97 1.05 23.49
N ILE A 141 -8.81 1.09 22.84
CA ILE A 141 -8.61 0.77 21.43
C ILE A 141 -7.25 0.10 21.21
N ASN A 142 -7.17 -0.82 20.26
CA ASN A 142 -5.94 -1.44 19.81
C ASN A 142 -5.38 -0.70 18.58
N PHE A 143 -4.06 -0.72 18.42
CA PHE A 143 -3.39 -0.21 17.22
C PHE A 143 -2.49 -1.27 16.62
N LEU A 144 -2.51 -1.37 15.29
CA LEU A 144 -1.60 -2.23 14.55
C LEU A 144 -1.20 -1.59 13.22
N TYR A 145 0.10 -1.56 12.96
CA TYR A 145 0.68 -1.28 11.65
C TYR A 145 0.98 -2.61 10.95
N ILE A 146 0.40 -2.86 9.79
CA ILE A 146 0.81 -3.97 8.91
C ILE A 146 1.81 -3.46 7.87
N TYR A 147 2.99 -4.07 7.82
CA TYR A 147 4.06 -3.75 6.86
C TYR A 147 4.04 -4.72 5.66
N PRO A 148 3.49 -4.32 4.49
CA PRO A 148 3.55 -5.09 3.26
C PRO A 148 4.88 -4.90 2.52
N SER A 149 5.01 -5.52 1.35
CA SER A 149 6.13 -5.27 0.45
C SER A 149 6.21 -3.81 -0.01
N GLU A 150 7.41 -3.42 -0.43
CA GLU A 150 7.69 -2.09 -0.98
C GLU A 150 6.72 -1.72 -2.12
N ALA A 151 6.06 -0.57 -1.99
CA ALA A 151 5.17 -0.02 -3.01
C ALA A 151 5.94 0.43 -4.26
N HIS A 152 7.19 0.88 -4.08
CA HIS A 152 8.04 1.39 -5.14
C HIS A 152 9.43 0.75 -5.13
N PRO A 153 9.54 -0.57 -5.41
CA PRO A 153 10.80 -1.28 -5.34
C PRO A 153 11.72 -0.97 -6.52
N THR A 154 13.02 -1.12 -6.34
CA THR A 154 14.03 -0.84 -7.37
C THR A 154 14.00 -1.81 -8.55
N ASP A 155 13.51 -3.02 -8.32
CA ASP A 155 13.23 -4.03 -9.34
C ASP A 155 11.74 -4.03 -9.72
N GLY A 156 11.06 -2.89 -9.57
CA GLY A 156 9.72 -2.63 -10.07
C GLY A 156 9.45 -1.16 -10.39
N TRP A 157 8.34 -0.62 -9.88
CA TRP A 157 7.98 0.78 -10.16
C TRP A 157 8.75 1.75 -9.26
N LYS A 158 9.80 2.39 -9.82
CA LYS A 158 10.54 3.47 -9.16
C LYS A 158 9.84 4.83 -9.26
N ILE A 159 10.05 5.69 -8.26
CA ILE A 159 9.60 7.08 -8.26
C ILE A 159 10.78 8.04 -7.99
N GLU A 160 10.74 9.22 -8.62
CA GLU A 160 11.83 10.22 -8.56
C GLU A 160 12.12 10.71 -7.13
N SER A 161 11.10 10.79 -6.26
CA SER A 161 11.27 11.20 -4.86
C SER A 161 12.14 10.23 -4.07
N ASN A 162 11.97 8.92 -4.27
CA ASN A 162 12.79 7.90 -3.62
C ASN A 162 14.27 8.03 -3.99
N GLU A 163 14.57 8.27 -5.26
CA GLU A 163 15.96 8.46 -5.72
C GLU A 163 16.61 9.70 -5.10
N LYS A 164 15.86 10.80 -4.98
CA LYS A 164 16.34 12.05 -4.34
C LYS A 164 16.59 11.89 -2.85
N GLU A 165 15.79 11.07 -2.18
CA GLU A 165 15.88 10.79 -0.74
C GLU A 165 16.84 9.63 -0.42
N GLY A 166 17.46 9.01 -1.44
CA GLY A 166 18.35 7.86 -1.25
C GLY A 166 17.64 6.57 -0.80
N ILE A 167 16.31 6.50 -0.98
CA ILE A 167 15.48 5.37 -0.56
C ILE A 167 15.40 4.38 -1.72
N SER A 168 16.18 3.30 -1.63
CA SER A 168 16.39 2.39 -2.75
C SER A 168 16.40 0.94 -2.27
N PHE A 169 15.22 0.32 -2.26
CA PHE A 169 15.02 -1.06 -1.82
C PHE A 169 14.38 -1.89 -2.93
N ARG A 170 14.87 -3.11 -3.13
CA ARG A 170 14.22 -4.09 -4.01
C ARG A 170 13.05 -4.76 -3.28
N ARG A 171 12.19 -5.46 -4.02
CA ARG A 171 11.16 -6.30 -3.40
C ARG A 171 11.84 -7.39 -2.53
N PRO A 172 11.38 -7.60 -1.28
CA PRO A 172 11.89 -8.67 -0.44
C PRO A 172 11.57 -10.04 -1.06
N ARG A 173 12.50 -10.99 -0.94
CA ARG A 173 12.38 -12.38 -1.41
C ARG A 173 12.32 -13.38 -0.27
N THR A 174 12.68 -12.95 0.93
CA THR A 174 12.62 -13.73 2.17
C THR A 174 11.91 -12.90 3.24
N MET A 175 11.37 -13.57 4.26
CA MET A 175 10.78 -12.87 5.41
C MET A 175 11.84 -12.03 6.13
N GLU A 176 13.07 -12.55 6.30
CA GLU A 176 14.20 -11.81 6.88
C GLU A 176 14.44 -10.46 6.18
N GLU A 177 14.46 -10.44 4.84
CA GLU A 177 14.57 -9.20 4.07
C GLU A 177 13.40 -8.25 4.33
N LYS A 178 12.18 -8.78 4.43
CA LYS A 178 10.97 -7.97 4.70
C LYS A 178 10.98 -7.41 6.12
N PHE A 179 11.44 -8.17 7.10
CA PHE A 179 11.68 -7.74 8.48
C PHE A 179 12.73 -6.64 8.54
N HIS A 180 13.84 -6.80 7.82
CA HIS A 180 14.87 -5.78 7.76
C HIS A 180 14.33 -4.45 7.21
N LEU A 181 13.49 -4.48 6.17
CA LEU A 181 12.84 -3.29 5.62
C LEU A 181 11.86 -2.66 6.61
N ALA A 182 11.01 -3.47 7.24
CA ALA A 182 10.08 -2.99 8.28
C ALA A 182 10.82 -2.33 9.45
N LYS A 183 11.92 -2.94 9.91
CA LYS A 183 12.81 -2.38 10.94
C LYS A 183 13.46 -1.08 10.48
N THR A 184 13.94 -1.03 9.25
CA THR A 184 14.55 0.19 8.70
C THR A 184 13.53 1.33 8.66
N ALA A 185 12.29 1.07 8.26
CA ALA A 185 11.21 2.05 8.27
C ALA A 185 10.85 2.50 9.68
N LYS A 186 10.72 1.54 10.61
CA LYS A 186 10.47 1.80 12.04
C LYS A 186 11.53 2.73 12.63
N ASP A 187 12.80 2.41 12.42
CA ASP A 187 13.93 3.15 12.99
C ASP A 187 14.06 4.54 12.34
N ALA A 188 13.82 4.66 11.03
CA ALA A 188 13.88 5.95 10.32
C ALA A 188 12.85 6.97 10.81
N TYR A 189 11.68 6.52 11.29
CA TYR A 189 10.59 7.38 11.77
C TYR A 189 10.32 7.27 13.28
N ASN A 190 11.18 6.58 14.02
CA ASN A 190 11.03 6.33 15.46
C ASN A 190 9.62 5.79 15.82
N LEU A 191 9.11 4.87 15.00
CA LEU A 191 7.79 4.30 15.22
C LEU A 191 7.79 3.39 16.46
N THR A 192 6.82 3.61 17.33
CA THR A 192 6.58 2.77 18.52
C THR A 192 5.22 2.07 18.48
N MET A 193 4.35 2.42 17.53
CA MET A 193 3.14 1.66 17.23
C MET A 193 3.50 0.19 16.92
N PRO A 194 2.77 -0.81 17.46
CA PRO A 194 3.02 -2.21 17.15
C PRO A 194 2.98 -2.47 15.64
N ILE A 195 3.97 -3.19 15.12
CA ILE A 195 4.10 -3.48 13.69
C ILE A 195 4.03 -5.00 13.50
N ALA A 196 3.15 -5.49 12.64
CA ALA A 196 3.15 -6.85 12.11
C ALA A 196 3.67 -6.83 10.67
N VAL A 197 4.48 -7.82 10.31
CA VAL A 197 5.02 -7.94 8.95
C VAL A 197 4.12 -8.88 8.15
N ASP A 198 3.59 -8.39 7.03
CA ASP A 198 2.71 -9.20 6.18
C ASP A 198 3.50 -10.35 5.50
N THR A 199 2.81 -11.40 5.06
CA THR A 199 3.41 -12.55 4.38
C THR A 199 4.13 -12.15 3.09
N LEU A 200 5.06 -12.97 2.60
CA LEU A 200 5.84 -12.67 1.38
C LEU A 200 4.99 -12.42 0.13
N ASP A 201 3.80 -13.02 0.06
CA ASP A 201 2.84 -12.85 -1.02
C ASP A 201 1.91 -11.63 -0.84
N ASP A 202 2.05 -10.89 0.28
CA ASP A 202 1.25 -9.71 0.62
C ASP A 202 -0.25 -10.04 0.76
N ALA A 203 -0.58 -11.20 1.34
CA ALA A 203 -1.94 -11.72 1.41
C ALA A 203 -2.89 -10.78 2.18
N THR A 204 -2.42 -10.17 3.27
CA THR A 204 -3.23 -9.26 4.09
C THR A 204 -3.43 -7.93 3.38
N ASP A 205 -2.36 -7.34 2.83
CA ASP A 205 -2.45 -6.12 2.02
C ASP A 205 -3.39 -6.31 0.82
N GLU A 206 -3.33 -7.46 0.16
CA GLU A 206 -4.24 -7.79 -0.92
C GLU A 206 -5.68 -7.89 -0.41
N ALA A 207 -5.94 -8.63 0.67
CA ALA A 207 -7.28 -8.79 1.24
C ALA A 207 -7.92 -7.44 1.60
N TYR A 208 -7.13 -6.51 2.15
CA TYR A 208 -7.56 -5.17 2.50
C TYR A 208 -7.46 -4.17 1.33
N GLY A 209 -6.86 -4.54 0.20
CA GLY A 209 -6.59 -3.63 -0.93
C GLY A 209 -5.91 -2.34 -0.45
N ALA A 210 -4.83 -2.48 0.29
CA ALA A 210 -4.27 -1.41 1.11
C ALA A 210 -3.09 -0.66 0.47
N MET A 211 -2.46 -1.22 -0.56
CA MET A 211 -1.41 -0.56 -1.32
C MET A 211 -1.89 0.78 -1.95
N PRO A 212 -1.07 1.85 -1.99
CA PRO A 212 0.27 1.97 -1.39
C PRO A 212 0.25 2.33 0.10
N VAL A 213 -0.88 2.86 0.59
CA VAL A 213 -1.16 3.15 2.00
C VAL A 213 -2.67 3.12 2.22
N ARG A 214 -3.10 2.64 3.38
CA ARG A 214 -4.52 2.67 3.77
C ARG A 214 -4.71 2.53 5.26
N CYS A 215 -5.79 3.13 5.75
CA CYS A 215 -6.21 3.06 7.15
C CYS A 215 -7.57 2.38 7.27
N TYR A 216 -7.79 1.69 8.38
CA TYR A 216 -9.06 1.09 8.76
C TYR A 216 -9.34 1.32 10.25
N VAL A 217 -10.63 1.30 10.61
CA VAL A 217 -11.07 1.07 11.99
C VAL A 217 -12.04 -0.10 11.97
N ILE A 218 -11.74 -1.10 12.79
CA ILE A 218 -12.54 -2.32 12.98
C ILE A 218 -13.12 -2.24 14.38
N ASP A 219 -14.40 -2.58 14.58
CA ASP A 219 -15.01 -2.59 15.90
C ASP A 219 -14.66 -3.84 16.72
N HIS A 220 -15.19 -3.91 17.94
CA HIS A 220 -14.95 -5.00 18.88
C HIS A 220 -15.45 -6.38 18.40
N ASP A 221 -16.39 -6.42 17.45
CA ASP A 221 -16.94 -7.64 16.84
C ASP A 221 -16.19 -8.07 15.58
N GLY A 222 -15.27 -7.24 15.09
CA GLY A 222 -14.53 -7.50 13.85
C GLY A 222 -15.19 -6.95 12.60
N ILE A 223 -16.10 -5.98 12.72
CA ILE A 223 -16.76 -5.29 11.61
C ILE A 223 -16.01 -4.01 11.24
N VAL A 224 -15.76 -3.79 9.96
CA VAL A 224 -15.12 -2.57 9.47
C VAL A 224 -16.07 -1.39 9.64
N LYS A 225 -15.69 -0.40 10.46
CA LYS A 225 -16.42 0.87 10.66
C LYS A 225 -15.87 2.03 9.85
N TYR A 226 -14.62 1.93 9.44
CA TYR A 226 -13.98 2.91 8.59
C TYR A 226 -13.04 2.23 7.61
N GLN A 227 -13.15 2.62 6.36
CA GLN A 227 -12.19 2.29 5.31
C GLN A 227 -11.68 3.57 4.67
N GLY A 228 -10.39 3.85 4.87
CA GLY A 228 -9.72 4.95 4.20
C GLY A 228 -9.87 4.88 2.69
N LYS A 229 -9.96 6.04 2.04
CA LYS A 229 -9.92 6.12 0.58
C LYS A 229 -8.55 5.69 0.08
N ARG A 230 -8.47 5.31 -1.19
CA ARG A 230 -7.24 4.78 -1.79
C ARG A 230 -6.12 5.82 -1.78
N GLY A 231 -4.95 5.42 -1.29
CA GLY A 231 -3.74 6.24 -1.33
C GLY A 231 -3.17 6.43 -2.75
N PRO A 232 -2.26 7.41 -2.93
CA PRO A 232 -1.87 8.41 -1.94
C PRO A 232 -2.89 9.56 -1.81
N PHE A 233 -3.70 9.84 -2.83
CA PHE A 233 -4.57 11.03 -2.86
C PHE A 233 -5.80 10.96 -1.94
N GLY A 234 -6.24 9.75 -1.57
CA GLY A 234 -7.30 9.53 -0.60
C GLY A 234 -6.79 9.21 0.81
N PHE A 235 -5.48 9.24 1.02
CA PHE A 235 -4.89 8.96 2.33
C PHE A 235 -5.13 10.16 3.24
N ASP A 236 -6.15 10.04 4.09
CA ASP A 236 -6.61 11.08 4.98
C ASP A 236 -6.48 10.60 6.43
N ILE A 237 -5.40 11.04 7.07
CA ILE A 237 -5.00 10.61 8.41
C ILE A 237 -5.90 11.27 9.47
N ASP A 238 -6.38 12.49 9.23
CA ASP A 238 -7.28 13.18 10.15
C ASP A 238 -8.68 12.54 10.12
N ALA A 239 -9.15 12.11 8.94
CA ALA A 239 -10.37 11.31 8.85
C ALA A 239 -10.25 9.96 9.59
N TRP A 240 -9.05 9.36 9.62
CA TRP A 240 -8.79 8.15 10.40
C TRP A 240 -8.82 8.41 11.90
N GLU A 241 -8.19 9.49 12.39
CA GLU A 241 -8.29 9.89 13.80
C GLU A 241 -9.75 10.16 14.20
N ALA A 242 -10.52 10.85 13.36
CA ALA A 242 -11.94 11.06 13.62
C ALA A 242 -12.73 9.73 13.69
N ALA A 243 -12.34 8.72 12.91
CA ALA A 243 -12.93 7.38 12.99
C ALA A 243 -12.56 6.64 14.29
N ILE A 244 -11.31 6.77 14.72
CA ILE A 244 -10.82 6.26 16.01
C ILE A 244 -11.65 6.87 17.16
N GLN A 245 -11.83 8.20 17.16
CA GLN A 245 -12.61 8.90 18.18
C GLN A 245 -14.08 8.46 18.19
N ARG A 246 -14.69 8.20 17.03
CA ARG A 246 -16.04 7.62 16.97
C ARG A 246 -16.10 6.23 17.58
N ALA A 247 -15.15 5.36 17.25
CA ALA A 247 -15.09 4.00 17.79
C ALA A 247 -14.85 3.98 19.32
N LEU A 248 -14.17 4.98 19.87
CA LEU A 248 -14.00 5.16 21.32
C LEU A 248 -15.28 5.66 22.02
N ALA A 249 -16.16 6.35 21.29
CA ALA A 249 -17.43 6.86 21.81
C ALA A 249 -18.55 5.80 21.78
N ASP A 250 -18.50 4.89 20.81
CA ASP A 250 -19.43 3.77 20.67
C ASP A 250 -19.10 2.68 21.72
N ARG A 251 -19.75 2.77 22.88
CA ARG A 251 -19.61 1.83 24.01
C ARG A 251 -20.46 0.58 23.85
#